data_AF-A0A942BIN8-F1
#
_entry.id   AF-A0A942BIN8-F1
#
_cell.length_a   1.000
_cell.length_b   1.000
_cell.length_c   1.000
_cell.angle_alpha   90.00
_cell.angle_beta   90.00
_cell.angle_gamma   90.00
#
_symmetry.space_group_name_H-M   'P 1'
#
loop_
_entity.id
_entity.type
_entity.pdbx_description
1 polymer ?
#
loop_
_entity_poly.entity_id
_entity_poly.type
_entity_poly.pdbx_seq_one_letter_code
_entity_poly.pdbx_strand_id
1 'polypeptide(L)'
;MKLRVLGFAVGAVVLVGCGGGGDSSNGILPPAPDPVCTTAVPAQKVATPKYGPNVIVPQSSLPTGSSLIAHTNHLIYRSSGGSRANSPQGLVPSQVLGAYGIPSNGGSGAIAIIVAYNYVTALNDFNNFSAQFGLPTEPSADPLSAANQVFQVIYATGTKPTDDAGWGQEAAIDTQWAHAMAPNAKIYLVEAASPYTKDLMDAAQVARALPGVRQVSMSFGAAEDACQFANYDGDLVKAGVTFFASAGDTAGEKDFPGLSRNVVCVGGTTLDVTSGGVWINETAWNGTGGGKSGFEPRPTFQDGLTDIVGRYRGGPDISAVADPATGVSVYDSTPAQGVSGWIVFGGTSVSTPIIAGIANVAGGRSSSQAQNAVFYAGIGSGNFNDITTGASGSLSAGPGYDLVTGVGTPNGLGGF
;
A
#
# COMPACT_ATOMS: atom_id res chain seq x y z
N MET A 1 16.77 67.26 -41.65
CA MET A 1 17.68 67.04 -40.50
C MET A 1 17.30 65.71 -39.87
N LYS A 2 18.27 64.79 -39.79
CA LYS A 2 18.09 63.32 -39.61
C LYS A 2 17.43 62.98 -38.26
N LEU A 3 16.35 62.20 -38.27
CA LEU A 3 15.85 61.50 -37.08
C LEU A 3 16.29 60.03 -37.15
N ARG A 4 17.11 59.63 -36.18
CA ARG A 4 17.65 58.26 -36.03
C ARG A 4 16.55 57.35 -35.49
N VAL A 5 16.27 56.25 -36.19
CA VAL A 5 15.49 55.12 -35.66
C VAL A 5 16.48 54.11 -35.10
N LEU A 6 16.36 53.84 -33.80
CA LEU A 6 17.13 52.84 -33.07
C LEU A 6 16.56 51.45 -33.37
N GLY A 7 17.40 50.53 -33.84
CA GLY A 7 17.03 49.14 -34.08
C GLY A 7 16.88 48.36 -32.76
N PHE A 8 15.80 47.58 -32.66
CA PHE A 8 15.67 46.53 -31.66
C PHE A 8 16.00 45.18 -32.31
N ALA A 9 16.92 44.47 -31.65
CA ALA A 9 17.43 43.17 -32.07
C ALA A 9 16.37 42.08 -31.90
N VAL A 10 16.23 41.25 -32.93
CA VAL A 10 15.46 40.00 -32.91
C VAL A 10 16.32 38.94 -32.23
N GLY A 11 15.90 38.50 -31.03
CA GLY A 11 16.46 37.33 -30.37
C GLY A 11 15.94 36.05 -31.02
N ALA A 12 16.85 35.25 -31.58
CA ALA A 12 16.55 33.97 -32.20
C ALA A 12 16.03 32.96 -31.17
N VAL A 13 14.82 32.44 -31.40
CA VAL A 13 14.32 31.23 -30.73
C VAL A 13 14.94 30.03 -31.44
N VAL A 14 15.81 29.32 -30.72
CA VAL A 14 16.37 28.03 -31.17
C VAL A 14 15.26 26.99 -31.02
N LEU A 15 14.63 26.62 -32.13
CA LEU A 15 13.83 25.41 -32.26
C LEU A 15 14.78 24.22 -32.36
N VAL A 16 14.99 23.52 -31.25
CA VAL A 16 15.55 22.16 -31.29
C VAL A 16 14.41 21.20 -31.52
N GLY A 17 14.24 20.80 -32.78
CA GLY A 17 13.47 19.61 -33.11
C GLY A 17 14.31 18.37 -32.79
N CYS A 18 13.77 17.48 -31.97
CA CYS A 18 14.16 16.07 -31.92
C CYS A 18 12.93 15.25 -32.26
N GLY A 19 13.12 14.33 -33.21
CA GLY A 19 12.08 13.50 -33.78
C GLY A 19 11.73 12.29 -32.90
N GLY A 20 10.45 11.95 -32.94
CA GLY A 20 9.93 10.58 -33.07
C GLY A 20 10.41 9.51 -32.10
N GLY A 21 9.62 9.30 -31.05
CA GLY A 21 9.46 8.04 -30.33
C GLY A 21 8.16 8.13 -29.53
N GLY A 22 7.09 7.52 -30.04
CA GLY A 22 5.73 7.70 -29.50
C GLY A 22 5.59 7.08 -28.11
N ASP A 23 5.34 7.92 -27.12
CA ASP A 23 4.82 7.53 -25.82
C ASP A 23 3.41 8.10 -25.72
N SER A 24 2.41 7.25 -25.56
CA SER A 24 0.99 7.63 -25.52
C SER A 24 0.63 8.23 -24.16
N SER A 25 1.31 9.29 -23.75
CA SER A 25 0.82 10.20 -22.72
C SER A 25 -0.25 11.07 -23.36
N ASN A 26 -1.51 10.67 -23.20
CA ASN A 26 -2.64 11.55 -23.48
C ASN A 26 -2.43 12.84 -22.68
N GLY A 27 -2.33 13.97 -23.39
CA GLY A 27 -2.04 15.29 -22.84
C GLY A 27 -3.15 15.83 -21.93
N ILE A 28 -3.25 15.26 -20.73
CA ILE A 28 -3.97 15.81 -19.59
C ILE A 28 -2.91 16.51 -18.75
N LEU A 29 -3.12 17.80 -18.49
CA LEU A 29 -2.27 18.58 -17.59
C LEU A 29 -2.14 17.82 -16.26
N PRO A 30 -0.95 17.74 -15.65
CA PRO A 30 -0.84 17.14 -14.33
C PRO A 30 -1.84 17.84 -13.39
N PRO A 31 -2.54 17.10 -12.52
CA PRO A 31 -3.40 17.70 -11.51
C PRO A 31 -2.62 18.77 -10.74
N ALA A 32 -3.31 19.85 -10.38
CA ALA A 32 -2.67 21.01 -9.79
C ALA A 32 -1.89 20.59 -8.53
N PRO A 33 -0.63 21.02 -8.37
CA PRO A 33 0.16 20.70 -7.19
C PRO A 33 -0.57 21.13 -5.92
N ASP A 34 -0.35 20.38 -4.84
CA ASP A 34 -0.99 20.60 -3.54
C ASP A 34 -0.90 22.08 -3.10
N PRO A 35 -2.04 22.80 -2.99
CA PRO A 35 -2.04 24.21 -2.58
C PRO A 35 -1.76 24.41 -1.09
N VAL A 36 -1.82 23.34 -0.28
CA VAL A 36 -1.61 23.35 1.18
C VAL A 36 -0.15 23.06 1.49
N CYS A 37 0.34 21.88 1.09
CA CYS A 37 1.75 21.53 1.20
C CYS A 37 2.47 21.81 -0.11
N THR A 38 3.01 23.02 -0.24
CA THR A 38 3.65 23.49 -1.49
C THR A 38 5.17 23.32 -1.51
N THR A 39 5.79 23.20 -0.35
CA THR A 39 7.24 23.04 -0.22
C THR A 39 7.56 21.58 0.02
N ALA A 40 8.04 20.90 -1.02
CA ALA A 40 8.52 19.53 -0.90
C ALA A 40 9.76 19.47 0.00
N VAL A 41 9.76 18.55 0.95
CA VAL A 41 11.01 18.09 1.56
C VAL A 41 11.63 17.08 0.60
N PRO A 42 12.95 17.11 0.34
CA PRO A 42 13.58 16.06 -0.45
C PRO A 42 13.23 14.72 0.15
N ALA A 43 12.77 13.79 -0.68
CA ALA A 43 12.51 12.44 -0.20
C ALA A 43 13.73 11.92 0.54
N GLN A 44 13.51 11.21 1.65
CA GLN A 44 14.59 10.55 2.35
C GLN A 44 15.25 9.64 1.33
N LYS A 45 16.43 10.05 0.85
CA LYS A 45 17.12 9.37 -0.23
C LYS A 45 17.73 8.10 0.35
N VAL A 46 16.89 7.12 0.62
CA VAL A 46 17.31 5.81 1.02
C VAL A 46 17.78 5.10 -0.25
N ALA A 47 18.93 4.44 -0.18
CA ALA A 47 19.48 3.78 -1.36
C ALA A 47 18.43 2.81 -1.92
N THR A 48 18.10 2.95 -3.21
CA THR A 48 17.20 2.00 -3.89
C THR A 48 17.70 0.59 -3.60
N PRO A 49 16.87 -0.29 -3.01
CA PRO A 49 17.33 -1.61 -2.64
C PRO A 49 17.84 -2.33 -3.89
N LYS A 50 19.03 -2.92 -3.81
CA LYS A 50 19.53 -3.77 -4.88
C LYS A 50 18.84 -5.12 -4.78
N TYR A 51 17.71 -5.25 -5.45
CA TYR A 51 17.05 -6.53 -5.59
C TYR A 51 17.82 -7.46 -6.53
N GLY A 52 17.60 -8.77 -6.37
CA GLY A 52 18.14 -9.76 -7.30
C GLY A 52 17.63 -9.54 -8.73
N PRO A 53 18.28 -10.14 -9.74
CA PRO A 53 17.95 -9.91 -11.16
C PRO A 53 16.53 -10.33 -11.57
N ASN A 54 15.83 -11.06 -10.71
CA ASN A 54 14.47 -11.55 -10.94
C ASN A 54 13.38 -10.62 -10.37
N VAL A 55 13.75 -9.53 -9.69
CA VAL A 55 12.79 -8.58 -9.13
C VAL A 55 12.70 -7.35 -10.01
N ILE A 56 11.49 -6.99 -10.38
CA ILE A 56 11.16 -5.76 -11.09
C ILE A 56 10.61 -4.77 -10.05
N VAL A 57 11.16 -3.55 -10.07
CA VAL A 57 10.61 -2.41 -9.33
C VAL A 57 9.77 -1.58 -10.32
N PRO A 58 8.44 -1.55 -10.18
CA PRO A 58 7.59 -0.76 -11.06
C PRO A 58 7.88 0.73 -10.92
N GLN A 59 7.65 1.49 -12.00
CA GLN A 59 7.90 2.94 -12.00
C GLN A 59 7.05 3.67 -10.96
N SER A 60 5.83 3.18 -10.70
CA SER A 60 4.94 3.70 -9.66
C SER A 60 5.48 3.47 -8.26
N SER A 61 6.35 2.47 -8.05
CA SER A 61 6.95 2.11 -6.76
C SER A 61 8.30 2.77 -6.51
N LEU A 62 8.81 3.58 -7.46
CA LEU A 62 10.03 4.34 -7.23
C LEU A 62 9.69 5.58 -6.39
N PRO A 63 10.36 5.77 -5.23
CA PRO A 63 10.16 6.96 -4.44
C PRO A 63 10.33 8.21 -5.28
N THR A 64 9.31 9.08 -5.24
CA THR A 64 9.42 10.36 -5.92
C THR A 64 10.41 11.21 -5.14
N GLY A 65 11.14 12.12 -5.80
CA GLY A 65 12.10 12.99 -5.10
C GLY A 65 11.47 14.02 -4.15
N SER A 66 10.19 13.88 -3.83
CA SER A 66 9.31 14.87 -3.20
C SER A 66 8.40 14.22 -2.17
N SER A 67 8.21 14.85 -1.02
CA SER A 67 7.18 14.46 -0.06
C SER A 67 5.74 14.65 -0.57
N LEU A 68 5.52 15.39 -1.66
CA LEU A 68 4.18 15.74 -2.12
C LEU A 68 3.51 14.68 -3.02
N ILE A 69 4.29 13.74 -3.54
CA ILE A 69 3.82 12.74 -4.51
C ILE A 69 4.13 11.37 -3.95
N ALA A 70 3.08 10.60 -3.69
CA ALA A 70 3.20 9.24 -3.22
C ALA A 70 3.62 8.28 -4.35
N HIS A 71 4.22 7.17 -3.94
CA HIS A 71 4.50 6.01 -4.75
C HIS A 71 3.81 4.80 -4.14
N THR A 72 3.67 3.75 -4.94
CA THR A 72 3.22 2.43 -4.52
C THR A 72 4.34 1.70 -3.76
N ASN A 73 4.01 0.66 -3.00
CA ASN A 73 4.96 -0.10 -2.20
C ASN A 73 4.89 -1.60 -2.57
N HIS A 74 4.99 -1.88 -3.87
CA HIS A 74 5.01 -3.25 -4.39
C HIS A 74 6.19 -3.55 -5.31
N LEU A 75 6.52 -4.84 -5.37
CA LEU A 75 7.57 -5.42 -6.20
C LEU A 75 7.03 -6.62 -6.96
N ILE A 76 7.60 -6.90 -8.14
CA ILE A 76 7.20 -8.06 -8.96
C ILE A 76 8.34 -9.06 -8.99
N TYR A 77 8.05 -10.32 -8.67
CA TYR A 77 8.98 -11.43 -8.87
C TYR A 77 8.74 -12.12 -10.21
N ARG A 78 9.77 -12.20 -11.03
CA ARG A 78 9.76 -12.87 -12.33
C ARG A 78 10.62 -14.13 -12.28
N SER A 79 9.97 -15.29 -12.24
CA SER A 79 10.68 -16.55 -12.46
C SER A 79 11.16 -16.66 -13.92
N SER A 80 12.31 -17.31 -14.13
CA SER A 80 12.90 -17.49 -15.45
C SER A 80 12.03 -18.44 -16.31
N GLY A 81 11.13 -17.91 -17.15
CA GLY A 81 10.37 -18.78 -18.06
C GLY A 81 9.11 -18.25 -18.76
N GLY A 82 8.64 -17.03 -18.51
CA GLY A 82 7.49 -16.49 -19.28
C GLY A 82 7.07 -15.08 -18.87
N SER A 83 6.41 -14.36 -19.77
CA SER A 83 5.77 -13.04 -19.54
C SER A 83 4.28 -13.15 -19.16
N ARG A 84 3.69 -14.35 -19.24
CA ARG A 84 2.28 -14.60 -18.93
C ARG A 84 2.12 -15.98 -18.29
N ALA A 85 1.84 -16.02 -16.99
CA ALA A 85 1.47 -17.28 -16.33
C ALA A 85 -0.05 -17.45 -16.33
N ASN A 86 -0.50 -18.68 -16.58
CA ASN A 86 -1.93 -19.03 -16.65
C ASN A 86 -2.46 -19.65 -15.35
N SER A 87 -1.59 -19.83 -14.34
CA SER A 87 -1.96 -20.32 -13.01
C SER A 87 -1.16 -19.58 -11.93
N PRO A 88 -1.66 -19.54 -10.68
CA PRO A 88 -0.93 -18.99 -9.53
C PRO A 88 0.51 -19.53 -9.43
N GLN A 89 1.46 -18.67 -9.05
CA GLN A 89 2.91 -18.99 -8.99
C GLN A 89 3.57 -18.66 -7.64
N GLY A 90 2.94 -17.82 -6.82
CA GLY A 90 3.36 -17.48 -5.46
C GLY A 90 2.40 -18.06 -4.41
N LEU A 91 2.49 -17.57 -3.18
CA LEU A 91 1.58 -17.94 -2.10
C LEU A 91 0.12 -17.69 -2.49
N VAL A 92 -0.75 -18.60 -2.07
CA VAL A 92 -2.21 -18.52 -2.31
C VAL A 92 -2.96 -18.23 -1.00
N PRO A 93 -4.20 -17.75 -1.04
CA PRO A 93 -4.95 -17.35 0.16
C PRO A 93 -4.98 -18.41 1.27
N SER A 94 -5.23 -19.68 0.94
CA SER A 94 -5.28 -20.75 1.94
C SER A 94 -3.96 -20.96 2.69
N GLN A 95 -2.82 -20.67 2.05
CA GLN A 95 -1.52 -20.79 2.69
C GLN A 95 -1.26 -19.67 3.69
N VAL A 96 -1.60 -18.43 3.32
CA VAL A 96 -1.45 -17.26 4.21
C VAL A 96 -2.43 -17.34 5.38
N LEU A 97 -3.70 -17.71 5.11
CA LEU A 97 -4.69 -17.96 6.16
C LEU A 97 -4.24 -19.04 7.14
N GLY A 98 -3.70 -20.16 6.63
CA GLY A 98 -3.17 -21.25 7.44
C GLY A 98 -1.97 -20.82 8.30
N ALA A 99 -1.04 -20.07 7.72
CA ALA A 99 0.17 -19.62 8.40
C ALA A 99 -0.14 -18.66 9.55
N TYR A 100 -1.14 -17.80 9.36
CA TYR A 100 -1.57 -16.82 10.35
C TYR A 100 -2.75 -17.26 11.21
N GLY A 101 -3.22 -18.50 11.09
CA GLY A 101 -4.30 -19.04 11.92
C GLY A 101 -5.65 -18.33 11.72
N ILE A 102 -5.93 -17.85 10.52
CA ILE A 102 -7.11 -17.04 10.19
C ILE A 102 -8.20 -17.93 9.55
N PRO A 103 -9.47 -17.80 9.97
CA PRO A 103 -10.57 -18.55 9.35
C PRO A 103 -10.83 -18.07 7.91
N SER A 104 -11.15 -19.01 7.02
CA SER A 104 -11.23 -18.76 5.56
C SER A 104 -12.52 -18.10 5.06
N ASN A 105 -13.53 -17.92 5.91
CA ASN A 105 -14.86 -17.43 5.53
C ASN A 105 -15.38 -16.34 6.47
N GLY A 106 -14.48 -15.43 6.86
CA GLY A 106 -14.77 -14.33 7.77
C GLY A 106 -15.13 -13.01 7.09
N GLY A 107 -15.29 -11.98 7.92
CA GLY A 107 -15.49 -10.60 7.49
C GLY A 107 -16.95 -10.15 7.50
N SER A 108 -17.16 -8.84 7.43
CA SER A 108 -18.46 -8.19 7.30
C SER A 108 -18.31 -6.69 7.04
N GLY A 109 -19.39 -6.02 6.64
CA GLY A 109 -19.34 -4.59 6.31
C GLY A 109 -18.52 -4.39 5.04
N ALA A 110 -17.59 -3.44 5.06
CA ALA A 110 -16.75 -3.15 3.91
C ALA A 110 -15.31 -2.76 4.27
N ILE A 111 -14.41 -3.02 3.31
CA ILE A 111 -13.04 -2.55 3.28
C ILE A 111 -12.92 -1.62 2.07
N ALA A 112 -12.40 -0.42 2.28
CA ALA A 112 -12.07 0.51 1.20
C ALA A 112 -10.57 0.45 0.92
N ILE A 113 -10.23 0.34 -0.35
CA ILE A 113 -8.88 0.38 -0.90
C ILE A 113 -8.70 1.74 -1.55
N ILE A 114 -7.59 2.42 -1.31
CA ILE A 114 -7.29 3.71 -1.95
C ILE A 114 -6.09 3.56 -2.87
N VAL A 115 -6.27 3.93 -4.14
CA VAL A 115 -5.21 4.01 -5.15
C VAL A 115 -5.30 5.33 -5.91
N ALA A 116 -4.19 5.76 -6.52
CA ALA A 116 -4.25 6.82 -7.53
C ALA A 116 -4.65 6.24 -8.89
N TYR A 117 -5.28 7.05 -9.72
CA TYR A 117 -5.62 6.72 -11.12
C TYR A 117 -6.62 5.57 -11.27
N ASN A 118 -7.01 5.29 -12.51
CA ASN A 118 -8.03 4.30 -12.84
C ASN A 118 -7.41 2.94 -13.24
N TYR A 119 -7.92 1.87 -12.62
CA TYR A 119 -7.62 0.49 -12.97
C TYR A 119 -8.67 -0.07 -13.92
N VAL A 120 -8.35 -0.05 -15.22
CA VAL A 120 -9.30 -0.36 -16.31
C VAL A 120 -9.93 -1.74 -16.22
N THR A 121 -9.19 -2.75 -15.73
CA THR A 121 -9.63 -4.16 -15.70
C THR A 121 -10.07 -4.63 -14.32
N ALA A 122 -10.24 -3.71 -13.35
CA ALA A 122 -10.44 -4.02 -11.93
C ALA A 122 -11.48 -5.12 -11.65
N LEU A 123 -12.71 -4.95 -12.14
CA LEU A 123 -13.79 -5.92 -11.89
C LEU A 123 -13.54 -7.28 -12.55
N ASN A 124 -12.99 -7.29 -13.77
CA ASN A 124 -12.68 -8.54 -14.45
C ASN A 124 -11.60 -9.31 -13.68
N ASP A 125 -10.54 -8.62 -13.27
CA ASP A 125 -9.38 -9.26 -12.64
C ASP A 125 -9.71 -9.70 -11.21
N PHE A 126 -10.48 -8.87 -10.47
CA PHE A 126 -11.09 -9.25 -9.20
C PHE A 126 -11.90 -10.54 -9.30
N ASN A 127 -12.77 -10.67 -10.32
CA ASN A 127 -13.60 -11.85 -10.52
C ASN A 127 -12.80 -13.07 -10.96
N ASN A 128 -11.75 -12.92 -11.78
CA ASN A 128 -10.87 -14.03 -12.17
C ASN A 128 -10.10 -14.58 -10.98
N PHE A 129 -9.52 -13.71 -10.15
CA PHE A 129 -8.88 -14.10 -8.90
C PHE A 129 -9.86 -14.79 -7.95
N SER A 130 -11.04 -14.19 -7.76
CA SER A 130 -12.06 -14.72 -6.86
C SER A 130 -12.53 -16.11 -7.29
N ALA A 131 -12.80 -16.31 -8.58
CA ALA A 131 -13.17 -17.60 -9.13
C ALA A 131 -12.07 -18.67 -8.97
N GLN A 132 -10.80 -18.29 -9.16
CA GLN A 132 -9.67 -19.21 -8.98
C GLN A 132 -9.57 -19.77 -7.55
N PHE A 133 -9.93 -18.97 -6.56
CA PHE A 133 -9.81 -19.33 -5.14
C PHE A 133 -11.15 -19.63 -4.45
N GLY A 134 -12.25 -19.71 -5.21
CA GLY A 134 -13.57 -20.03 -4.67
C GLY A 134 -14.15 -18.93 -3.77
N LEU A 135 -13.75 -17.68 -3.98
CA LEU A 135 -14.25 -16.50 -3.27
C LEU A 135 -15.50 -15.96 -3.98
N PRO A 136 -16.37 -15.19 -3.28
CA PRO A 136 -17.49 -14.52 -3.91
C PRO A 136 -17.05 -13.63 -5.07
N THR A 137 -17.73 -13.72 -6.20
CA THR A 137 -17.55 -12.81 -7.35
C THR A 137 -18.62 -11.72 -7.33
N GLU A 138 -18.32 -10.57 -7.93
CA GLU A 138 -19.32 -9.55 -8.21
C GLU A 138 -20.07 -9.90 -9.51
N PRO A 139 -21.38 -10.21 -9.46
CA PRO A 139 -22.13 -10.64 -10.64
C PRO A 139 -22.47 -9.49 -11.61
N SER A 140 -22.43 -8.24 -11.15
CA SER A 140 -22.59 -7.08 -12.01
C SER A 140 -21.49 -7.02 -13.07
N ALA A 141 -21.83 -6.53 -14.27
CA ALA A 141 -20.84 -6.18 -15.29
C ALA A 141 -20.41 -4.70 -15.21
N ASP A 142 -21.10 -3.90 -14.40
CA ASP A 142 -20.80 -2.48 -14.17
C ASP A 142 -20.05 -2.32 -12.83
N PRO A 143 -18.76 -1.97 -12.84
CA PRO A 143 -17.98 -1.78 -11.61
C PRO A 143 -18.46 -0.59 -10.77
N LEU A 144 -19.17 0.39 -11.36
CA LEU A 144 -19.56 1.63 -10.70
C LEU A 144 -20.94 1.57 -10.07
N SER A 145 -21.72 0.53 -10.36
CA SER A 145 -23.09 0.41 -9.89
C SER A 145 -23.15 0.39 -8.36
N ALA A 146 -23.96 1.30 -7.80
CA ALA A 146 -24.22 1.36 -6.36
C ALA A 146 -24.97 0.12 -5.82
N ALA A 147 -25.51 -0.71 -6.72
CA ALA A 147 -26.16 -1.97 -6.36
C ALA A 147 -25.18 -3.13 -6.15
N ASN A 148 -23.89 -2.95 -6.50
CA ASN A 148 -22.87 -3.99 -6.33
C ASN A 148 -22.73 -4.38 -4.84
N GLN A 149 -22.50 -5.66 -4.60
CA GLN A 149 -22.54 -6.25 -3.26
C GLN A 149 -21.17 -6.72 -2.78
N VAL A 150 -20.32 -7.16 -3.70
CA VAL A 150 -19.00 -7.73 -3.41
C VAL A 150 -17.90 -6.74 -3.77
N PHE A 151 -17.97 -6.11 -4.94
CA PHE A 151 -16.93 -5.22 -5.44
C PHE A 151 -17.50 -3.97 -6.11
N GLN A 152 -17.00 -2.79 -5.77
CA GLN A 152 -17.42 -1.54 -6.40
C GLN A 152 -16.25 -0.57 -6.55
N VAL A 153 -16.12 0.03 -7.74
CA VAL A 153 -15.21 1.15 -8.00
C VAL A 153 -15.90 2.47 -7.64
N ILE A 154 -15.17 3.37 -7.00
CA ILE A 154 -15.59 4.72 -6.62
C ILE A 154 -14.53 5.69 -7.12
N TYR A 155 -14.92 6.61 -8.01
CA TYR A 155 -14.06 7.74 -8.35
C TYR A 155 -14.17 8.79 -7.26
N ALA A 156 -13.08 9.11 -6.56
CA ALA A 156 -13.08 9.98 -5.38
C ALA A 156 -13.65 11.39 -5.68
N THR A 157 -13.41 11.90 -6.89
CA THR A 157 -13.90 13.21 -7.34
C THR A 157 -15.24 13.14 -8.09
N GLY A 158 -15.83 11.95 -8.22
CA GLY A 158 -17.02 11.70 -9.04
C GLY A 158 -16.75 11.65 -10.55
N THR A 159 -15.51 11.87 -10.99
CA THR A 159 -15.09 11.79 -12.39
C THR A 159 -13.99 10.76 -12.55
N LYS A 160 -14.05 9.94 -13.61
CA LYS A 160 -13.04 8.91 -13.90
C LYS A 160 -11.64 9.54 -13.98
N PRO A 161 -10.68 9.09 -13.15
CA PRO A 161 -9.27 9.49 -13.27
C PRO A 161 -8.62 8.99 -14.57
N THR A 162 -7.40 9.46 -14.86
CA THR A 162 -6.59 8.91 -15.94
C THR A 162 -6.27 7.43 -15.68
N ASP A 163 -6.16 6.61 -16.74
CA ASP A 163 -5.74 5.22 -16.62
C ASP A 163 -4.22 5.11 -16.34
N ASP A 164 -3.81 4.26 -15.40
CA ASP A 164 -2.39 3.97 -15.14
C ASP A 164 -2.20 2.50 -14.79
N ALA A 165 -1.30 1.82 -15.49
CA ALA A 165 -1.12 0.38 -15.33
C ALA A 165 -0.27 0.01 -14.09
N GLY A 166 0.63 0.89 -13.63
CA GLY A 166 1.43 0.63 -12.43
C GLY A 166 0.60 0.76 -11.16
N TRP A 167 -0.24 1.80 -11.08
CA TRP A 167 -1.25 1.91 -10.02
C TRP A 167 -2.38 0.88 -10.18
N GLY A 168 -2.66 0.42 -11.41
CA GLY A 168 -3.55 -0.71 -11.65
C GLY A 168 -3.05 -2.01 -11.04
N GLN A 169 -1.75 -2.30 -11.12
CA GLN A 169 -1.13 -3.45 -10.45
C GLN A 169 -1.29 -3.36 -8.93
N GLU A 170 -1.06 -2.17 -8.35
CA GLU A 170 -1.30 -1.92 -6.93
C GLU A 170 -2.76 -2.22 -6.53
N ALA A 171 -3.71 -1.66 -7.29
CA ALA A 171 -5.13 -1.91 -7.08
C ALA A 171 -5.49 -3.40 -7.18
N ALA A 172 -4.84 -4.15 -8.08
CA ALA A 172 -5.03 -5.58 -8.22
C ALA A 172 -4.60 -6.33 -6.95
N ILE A 173 -3.41 -6.03 -6.41
CA ILE A 173 -2.91 -6.63 -5.16
C ILE A 173 -3.89 -6.35 -4.02
N ASP A 174 -4.21 -5.08 -3.81
CA ASP A 174 -4.97 -4.62 -2.67
C ASP A 174 -6.38 -5.19 -2.62
N THR A 175 -7.10 -5.10 -3.74
CA THR A 175 -8.49 -5.55 -3.82
C THR A 175 -8.61 -7.06 -3.68
N GLN A 176 -7.68 -7.81 -4.28
CA GLN A 176 -7.71 -9.28 -4.27
C GLN A 176 -7.31 -9.84 -2.92
N TRP A 177 -6.28 -9.29 -2.27
CA TRP A 177 -5.81 -9.81 -0.98
C TRP A 177 -6.65 -9.35 0.21
N ALA A 178 -7.26 -8.15 0.17
CA ALA A 178 -8.26 -7.78 1.16
C ALA A 178 -9.49 -8.69 1.07
N HIS A 179 -9.96 -8.99 -0.14
CA HIS A 179 -11.08 -9.92 -0.37
C HIS A 179 -10.75 -11.34 0.07
N ALA A 180 -9.56 -11.84 -0.26
CA ALA A 180 -9.10 -13.16 0.12
C ALA A 180 -9.09 -13.38 1.63
N MET A 181 -8.69 -12.35 2.40
CA MET A 181 -8.66 -12.43 3.86
C MET A 181 -10.03 -12.21 4.50
N ALA A 182 -10.91 -11.39 3.90
CA ALA A 182 -12.26 -11.11 4.41
C ALA A 182 -13.35 -11.29 3.34
N PRO A 183 -13.67 -12.54 2.91
CA PRO A 183 -14.52 -12.78 1.74
C PRO A 183 -15.97 -12.29 1.89
N ASN A 184 -16.45 -12.07 3.12
CA ASN A 184 -17.80 -11.55 3.39
C ASN A 184 -17.86 -10.03 3.53
N ALA A 185 -16.72 -9.32 3.39
CA ALA A 185 -16.70 -7.87 3.32
C ALA A 185 -16.90 -7.41 1.88
N LYS A 186 -17.64 -6.32 1.69
CA LYS A 186 -17.65 -5.61 0.42
C LYS A 186 -16.31 -4.89 0.22
N ILE A 187 -15.74 -4.98 -0.97
CA ILE A 187 -14.55 -4.24 -1.36
C ILE A 187 -14.95 -3.00 -2.15
N TYR A 188 -14.54 -1.83 -1.67
CA TYR A 188 -14.57 -0.59 -2.42
C TYR A 188 -13.18 -0.29 -2.96
N LEU A 189 -13.03 -0.16 -4.28
CA LEU A 189 -11.83 0.41 -4.89
C LEU A 189 -12.06 1.91 -5.08
N VAL A 190 -11.42 2.75 -4.26
CA VAL A 190 -11.54 4.20 -4.29
C VAL A 190 -10.35 4.78 -5.06
N GLU A 191 -10.62 5.30 -6.24
CA GLU A 191 -9.62 5.83 -7.16
C GLU A 191 -9.51 7.34 -7.03
N ALA A 192 -8.35 7.79 -6.54
CA ALA A 192 -7.99 9.19 -6.44
C ALA A 192 -7.64 9.76 -7.82
N ALA A 193 -7.78 11.08 -7.95
CA ALA A 193 -7.47 11.76 -9.21
C ALA A 193 -5.98 11.66 -9.59
N SER A 194 -5.10 11.49 -8.61
CA SER A 194 -3.65 11.53 -8.77
C SER A 194 -2.90 10.95 -7.57
N PRO A 195 -1.57 10.76 -7.67
CA PRO A 195 -0.72 10.34 -6.57
C PRO A 195 -0.29 11.49 -5.66
N TYR A 196 -0.76 12.72 -5.86
CA TYR A 196 -0.48 13.79 -4.91
C TYR A 196 -1.10 13.45 -3.55
N THR A 197 -0.34 13.65 -2.47
CA THR A 197 -0.79 13.30 -1.11
C THR A 197 -2.16 13.89 -0.79
N LYS A 198 -2.42 15.13 -1.23
CA LYS A 198 -3.73 15.77 -1.07
C LYS A 198 -4.87 14.97 -1.70
N ASP A 199 -4.74 14.53 -2.95
CA ASP A 199 -5.82 13.82 -3.64
C ASP A 199 -6.06 12.43 -3.03
N LEU A 200 -5.00 11.79 -2.53
CA LEU A 200 -5.09 10.53 -1.78
C LEU A 200 -5.79 10.72 -0.43
N MET A 201 -5.55 11.84 0.26
CA MET A 201 -6.24 12.16 1.52
C MET A 201 -7.70 12.58 1.30
N ASP A 202 -8.00 13.30 0.21
CA ASP A 202 -9.39 13.55 -0.22
C ASP A 202 -10.11 12.22 -0.50
N ALA A 203 -9.45 11.26 -1.16
CA ALA A 203 -9.97 9.90 -1.34
C ALA A 203 -10.17 9.16 0.00
N ALA A 204 -9.30 9.36 1.00
CA ALA A 204 -9.47 8.80 2.34
C ALA A 204 -10.73 9.34 3.04
N GLN A 205 -11.06 10.62 2.83
CA GLN A 205 -12.29 11.20 3.33
C GLN A 205 -13.54 10.62 2.67
N VAL A 206 -13.49 10.31 1.37
CA VAL A 206 -14.56 9.60 0.66
C VAL A 206 -14.69 8.17 1.20
N ALA A 207 -13.57 7.43 1.25
CA ALA A 207 -13.52 6.05 1.68
C ALA A 207 -14.14 5.83 3.07
N ARG A 208 -13.74 6.64 4.06
CA ARG A 208 -14.24 6.54 5.45
C ARG A 208 -15.71 6.92 5.63
N ALA A 209 -16.34 7.47 4.60
CA ALA A 209 -17.76 7.85 4.58
C ALA A 209 -18.63 6.86 3.80
N LEU A 210 -18.04 5.90 3.08
CA LEU A 210 -18.80 4.91 2.31
C LEU A 210 -19.58 3.96 3.23
N PRO A 211 -20.77 3.49 2.79
CA PRO A 211 -21.62 2.63 3.60
C PRO A 211 -20.90 1.36 4.07
N GLY A 212 -20.93 1.10 5.37
CA GLY A 212 -20.42 -0.13 5.96
C GLY A 212 -18.90 -0.24 6.06
N VAL A 213 -18.13 0.76 5.61
CA VAL A 213 -16.66 0.76 5.72
C VAL A 213 -16.23 0.72 7.18
N ARG A 214 -15.34 -0.23 7.49
CA ARG A 214 -14.69 -0.41 8.79
C ARG A 214 -13.17 -0.38 8.69
N GLN A 215 -12.63 -0.68 7.52
CA GLN A 215 -11.19 -0.63 7.25
C GLN A 215 -10.92 0.17 5.98
N VAL A 216 -9.85 0.95 6.02
CA VAL A 216 -9.29 1.65 4.86
C VAL A 216 -7.85 1.19 4.69
N SER A 217 -7.52 0.60 3.54
CA SER A 217 -6.17 0.14 3.17
C SER A 217 -5.52 1.15 2.23
N MET A 218 -4.30 1.56 2.55
CA MET A 218 -3.53 2.58 1.82
C MET A 218 -2.13 2.06 1.55
N SER A 219 -1.95 1.37 0.43
CA SER A 219 -0.69 0.73 0.06
C SER A 219 0.24 1.68 -0.72
N PHE A 220 0.36 2.91 -0.24
CA PHE A 220 1.20 3.96 -0.82
C PHE A 220 1.90 4.77 0.28
N GLY A 221 2.99 5.42 -0.09
CA GLY A 221 3.75 6.29 0.81
C GLY A 221 4.36 7.47 0.07
N ALA A 222 4.55 8.56 0.80
CA ALA A 222 5.47 9.62 0.42
C ALA A 222 6.36 9.92 1.62
N ALA A 223 7.59 10.36 1.36
CA ALA A 223 8.51 10.75 2.42
C ALA A 223 7.82 11.69 3.41
N GLU A 224 7.88 11.34 4.69
CA GLU A 224 7.17 12.08 5.72
C GLU A 224 7.65 13.55 5.82
N ASP A 225 6.72 14.47 6.05
CA ASP A 225 7.05 15.85 6.37
C ASP A 225 6.07 16.47 7.40
N ALA A 226 6.50 17.56 8.04
CA ALA A 226 5.72 18.25 9.06
C ALA A 226 4.40 18.85 8.53
N CYS A 227 4.35 19.25 7.25
CA CYS A 227 3.16 19.82 6.64
C CYS A 227 2.06 18.76 6.48
N GLN A 228 2.42 17.56 6.02
CA GLN A 228 1.47 16.45 5.88
C GLN A 228 0.82 16.09 7.21
N PHE A 229 1.62 15.86 8.26
CA PHE A 229 1.07 15.56 9.59
C PHE A 229 0.19 16.70 10.12
N ALA A 230 0.59 17.97 9.92
CA ALA A 230 -0.19 19.11 10.40
C ALA A 230 -1.55 19.27 9.70
N ASN A 231 -1.67 18.87 8.43
CA ASN A 231 -2.84 19.16 7.60
C ASN A 231 -3.71 17.93 7.28
N TYR A 232 -3.14 16.73 7.23
CA TYR A 232 -3.81 15.52 6.73
C TYR A 232 -4.04 14.43 7.78
N ASP A 233 -3.40 14.48 8.95
CA ASP A 233 -3.65 13.49 10.02
C ASP A 233 -5.13 13.41 10.44
N GLY A 234 -5.85 14.55 10.38
CA GLY A 234 -7.27 14.62 10.70
C GLY A 234 -8.17 13.86 9.71
N ASP A 235 -7.70 13.61 8.49
CA ASP A 235 -8.42 12.84 7.47
C ASP A 235 -8.41 11.35 7.79
N LEU A 236 -7.45 10.92 8.62
CA LEU A 236 -7.23 9.55 9.05
C LEU A 236 -7.90 9.25 10.41
N VAL A 237 -8.85 10.09 10.83
CA VAL A 237 -9.61 9.92 12.08
C VAL A 237 -11.10 9.74 11.80
N LYS A 238 -11.63 8.55 12.08
CA LYS A 238 -13.07 8.27 12.00
C LYS A 238 -13.47 7.18 12.98
N ALA A 239 -14.47 7.46 13.80
CA ALA A 239 -15.02 6.47 14.73
C ALA A 239 -15.56 5.25 13.97
N GLY A 240 -15.16 4.04 14.39
CA GLY A 240 -15.52 2.77 13.79
C GLY A 240 -14.76 2.41 12.51
N VAL A 241 -13.78 3.22 12.10
CA VAL A 241 -12.93 2.97 10.93
C VAL A 241 -11.47 2.90 11.37
N THR A 242 -10.77 1.87 10.90
CA THR A 242 -9.32 1.70 11.09
C THR A 242 -8.59 1.90 9.77
N PHE A 243 -7.56 2.74 9.78
CA PHE A 243 -6.72 3.01 8.62
C PHE A 243 -5.43 2.19 8.72
N PHE A 244 -5.06 1.52 7.64
CA PHE A 244 -3.84 0.75 7.49
C PHE A 244 -3.02 1.35 6.35
N ALA A 245 -1.72 1.48 6.54
CA ALA A 245 -0.84 1.90 5.46
C ALA A 245 0.49 1.16 5.49
N SER A 246 1.04 0.96 4.29
CA SER A 246 2.32 0.30 4.11
C SER A 246 3.46 1.09 4.76
N ALA A 247 4.43 0.36 5.31
CA ALA A 247 5.60 0.97 5.95
C ALA A 247 6.65 1.47 4.94
N GLY A 248 6.55 1.03 3.69
CA GLY A 248 7.53 1.30 2.63
C GLY A 248 8.26 0.04 2.18
N ASP A 249 8.90 0.14 1.02
CA ASP A 249 9.62 -0.94 0.33
C ASP A 249 11.12 -0.65 0.22
N THR A 250 11.59 0.34 0.97
CA THR A 250 13.00 0.65 1.08
C THR A 250 13.45 0.65 2.54
N ALA A 251 14.59 0.03 2.81
CA ALA A 251 15.10 -0.16 4.17
C ALA A 251 15.33 1.14 4.96
N GLY A 252 14.51 1.41 5.98
CA GLY A 252 14.59 2.65 6.79
C GLY A 252 13.80 3.83 6.21
N GLU A 253 13.01 3.57 5.17
CA GLU A 253 11.95 4.43 4.66
C GLU A 253 10.94 4.75 5.76
N LYS A 254 10.45 5.99 5.73
CA LYS A 254 9.60 6.58 6.75
C LYS A 254 8.61 7.49 6.04
N ASP A 255 7.41 6.96 5.89
CA ASP A 255 6.42 7.55 5.01
C ASP A 255 5.19 8.02 5.75
N PHE A 256 4.60 9.08 5.21
CA PHE A 256 3.20 9.40 5.41
C PHE A 256 2.37 8.67 4.33
N PRO A 257 1.22 8.07 4.66
CA PRO A 257 0.52 8.12 5.95
C PRO A 257 0.96 7.04 6.96
N GLY A 258 1.84 6.10 6.61
CA GLY A 258 2.28 5.00 7.48
C GLY A 258 2.62 5.43 8.90
N LEU A 259 3.45 6.45 9.05
CA LEU A 259 3.89 6.92 10.37
C LEU A 259 2.91 7.87 11.09
N SER A 260 1.71 8.13 10.56
CA SER A 260 0.68 8.85 11.31
C SER A 260 0.31 8.09 12.58
N ARG A 261 0.07 8.79 13.69
CA ARG A 261 -0.46 8.16 14.92
C ARG A 261 -1.88 7.60 14.75
N ASN A 262 -2.58 8.02 13.69
CA ASN A 262 -3.96 7.65 13.38
C ASN A 262 -4.04 6.47 12.38
N VAL A 263 -2.92 5.79 12.15
CA VAL A 263 -2.80 4.69 11.20
C VAL A 263 -2.10 3.50 11.85
N VAL A 264 -2.49 2.30 11.45
CA VAL A 264 -1.73 1.07 11.64
C VAL A 264 -0.69 1.00 10.51
N CYS A 265 0.58 1.14 10.85
CA CYS A 265 1.70 0.99 9.91
C CYS A 265 2.02 -0.50 9.74
N VAL A 266 1.98 -0.98 8.49
CA VAL A 266 2.12 -2.40 8.18
C VAL A 266 3.45 -2.66 7.48
N GLY A 267 4.33 -3.40 8.15
CA GLY A 267 5.63 -3.80 7.63
C GLY A 267 5.61 -5.13 6.89
N GLY A 268 6.80 -5.66 6.62
CA GLY A 268 6.99 -6.82 5.76
C GLY A 268 7.89 -7.92 6.33
N THR A 269 7.54 -9.16 6.02
CA THR A 269 8.32 -10.37 6.35
C THR A 269 8.59 -11.23 5.13
N THR A 270 9.59 -12.10 5.24
CA THR A 270 9.81 -13.26 4.36
C THR A 270 9.19 -14.47 5.05
N LEU A 271 8.15 -15.05 4.45
CA LEU A 271 7.33 -16.11 5.05
C LEU A 271 7.54 -17.44 4.34
N ASP A 272 7.96 -18.46 5.09
CA ASP A 272 8.07 -19.84 4.61
C ASP A 272 6.92 -20.69 5.16
N VAL A 273 6.24 -21.38 4.26
CA VAL A 273 5.12 -22.28 4.57
C VAL A 273 5.27 -23.62 3.87
N THR A 274 4.63 -24.64 4.42
CA THR A 274 4.40 -25.89 3.70
C THR A 274 3.39 -25.70 2.56
N SER A 275 3.30 -26.66 1.66
CA SER A 275 2.24 -26.67 0.63
C SER A 275 0.82 -26.66 1.22
N GLY A 276 0.65 -27.16 2.45
CA GLY A 276 -0.61 -27.15 3.19
C GLY A 276 -0.90 -25.84 3.95
N GLY A 277 -0.01 -24.84 3.88
CA GLY A 277 -0.20 -23.57 4.59
C GLY A 277 0.23 -23.58 6.05
N VAL A 278 0.91 -24.63 6.52
CA VAL A 278 1.50 -24.64 7.86
C VAL A 278 2.75 -23.75 7.88
N TRP A 279 2.81 -22.80 8.81
CA TRP A 279 3.96 -21.93 9.07
C TRP A 279 5.22 -22.76 9.39
N ILE A 280 6.34 -22.47 8.71
CA ILE A 280 7.63 -23.13 8.94
C ILE A 280 8.60 -22.17 9.65
N ASN A 281 8.77 -20.98 9.06
CA ASN A 281 9.69 -19.95 9.52
C ASN A 281 9.26 -18.59 8.95
N GLU A 282 9.63 -17.51 9.62
CA GLU A 282 9.39 -16.16 9.14
C GLU A 282 10.48 -15.22 9.65
N THR A 283 11.03 -14.40 8.77
CA THR A 283 12.11 -13.44 9.09
C THR A 283 11.75 -12.06 8.61
N ALA A 284 12.40 -11.03 9.15
CA ALA A 284 12.23 -9.68 8.63
C ALA A 284 12.61 -9.60 7.15
N TRP A 285 11.73 -9.01 6.34
CA TRP A 285 12.05 -8.74 4.94
C TRP A 285 13.05 -7.58 4.88
N ASN A 286 14.16 -7.77 4.17
CA ASN A 286 15.24 -6.78 4.15
C ASN A 286 14.90 -5.46 3.43
N GLY A 287 13.78 -5.42 2.70
CA GLY A 287 13.28 -4.24 2.01
C GLY A 287 12.23 -3.48 2.79
N THR A 288 11.69 -4.02 3.89
CA THR A 288 10.59 -3.35 4.61
C THR A 288 11.03 -1.97 5.12
N GLY A 289 10.17 -0.98 4.92
CA GLY A 289 10.28 0.31 5.60
C GLY A 289 10.05 0.16 7.10
N GLY A 290 10.36 1.22 7.84
CA GLY A 290 10.33 1.20 9.30
C GLY A 290 11.32 2.17 9.92
N GLY A 291 11.15 2.40 11.22
CA GLY A 291 11.95 3.35 11.98
C GLY A 291 11.11 4.36 12.74
N LYS A 292 11.77 5.43 13.19
CA LYS A 292 11.16 6.49 13.99
C LYS A 292 10.90 7.72 13.15
N SER A 293 9.68 8.22 13.18
CA SER A 293 9.31 9.47 12.53
C SER A 293 10.26 10.61 12.92
N GLY A 294 10.56 11.50 11.97
CA GLY A 294 11.25 12.76 12.21
C GLY A 294 10.34 13.88 12.73
N PHE A 295 9.01 13.70 12.66
CA PHE A 295 8.04 14.78 12.84
C PHE A 295 6.91 14.42 13.80
N GLU A 296 6.38 13.19 13.69
CA GLU A 296 5.21 12.75 14.43
C GLU A 296 5.57 12.34 15.87
N PRO A 297 5.00 13.00 16.90
CA PRO A 297 5.26 12.66 18.30
C PRO A 297 4.86 11.23 18.65
N ARG A 298 5.58 10.63 19.62
CA ARG A 298 5.26 9.30 20.13
C ARG A 298 3.82 9.26 20.69
N PRO A 299 2.94 8.37 20.18
CA PRO A 299 1.62 8.17 20.75
C PRO A 299 1.66 7.38 22.06
N THR A 300 0.63 7.50 22.88
CA THR A 300 0.58 6.89 24.22
C THR A 300 0.59 5.37 24.20
N PHE A 301 0.08 4.73 23.13
CA PHE A 301 0.18 3.27 22.99
C PHE A 301 1.63 2.78 22.86
N GLN A 302 2.60 3.66 22.58
CA GLN A 302 4.04 3.38 22.57
C GLN A 302 4.78 3.84 23.84
N ASP A 303 4.09 4.29 24.90
CA ASP A 303 4.78 4.80 26.10
C ASP A 303 5.62 3.72 26.80
N GLY A 304 5.26 2.44 26.68
CA GLY A 304 6.07 1.33 27.19
C GLY A 304 7.36 1.06 26.40
N LEU A 305 7.58 1.75 25.27
CA LEU A 305 8.69 1.52 24.33
C LEU A 305 9.62 2.72 24.22
N THR A 306 9.70 3.58 25.25
CA THR A 306 10.51 4.81 25.24
C THR A 306 11.96 4.57 24.85
N ASP A 307 12.52 3.43 25.24
CA ASP A 307 13.93 3.08 24.99
C ASP A 307 14.18 2.67 23.54
N ILE A 308 13.13 2.29 22.80
CA ILE A 308 13.18 1.91 21.39
C ILE A 308 12.83 3.11 20.51
N VAL A 309 11.65 3.70 20.72
CA VAL A 309 11.08 4.71 19.82
C VAL A 309 11.44 6.15 20.22
N GLY A 310 11.92 6.37 21.45
CA GLY A 310 12.28 7.72 21.91
C GLY A 310 11.07 8.64 21.94
N ARG A 311 11.20 9.87 21.40
CA ARG A 311 10.13 10.90 21.45
C ARG A 311 9.16 10.88 20.28
N TYR A 312 9.40 10.06 19.28
CA TYR A 312 8.67 10.08 18.02
C TYR A 312 7.99 8.74 17.76
N ARG A 313 6.96 8.74 16.91
CA ARG A 313 6.21 7.55 16.49
C ARG A 313 7.16 6.56 15.83
N GLY A 314 7.25 5.35 16.35
CA GLY A 314 7.99 4.24 15.74
C GLY A 314 7.08 3.36 14.87
N GLY A 315 7.57 2.84 13.75
CA GLY A 315 6.87 1.87 12.91
C GLY A 315 7.81 0.77 12.39
N PRO A 316 7.27 -0.32 11.82
CA PRO A 316 5.83 -0.61 11.70
C PRO A 316 5.18 -0.96 13.06
N ASP A 317 3.84 -1.07 13.08
CA ASP A 317 3.09 -1.54 14.25
C ASP A 317 2.94 -3.06 14.22
N ILE A 318 2.71 -3.64 13.04
CA ILE A 318 2.56 -5.07 12.76
C ILE A 318 3.08 -5.37 11.37
N SER A 319 3.40 -6.62 11.05
CA SER A 319 3.83 -7.04 9.71
C SER A 319 3.06 -8.25 9.19
N ALA A 320 3.16 -8.48 7.89
CA ALA A 320 2.80 -9.74 7.23
C ALA A 320 3.73 -9.98 6.04
N VAL A 321 3.54 -11.09 5.32
CA VAL A 321 4.36 -11.45 4.16
C VAL A 321 4.45 -10.31 3.15
N ALA A 322 5.67 -10.02 2.71
CA ALA A 322 5.99 -8.95 1.78
C ALA A 322 7.18 -9.29 0.88
N ASP A 323 8.08 -10.20 1.24
CA ASP A 323 9.24 -10.48 0.39
C ASP A 323 8.80 -11.05 -0.98
N PRO A 324 9.16 -10.42 -2.12
CA PRO A 324 8.82 -10.94 -3.45
C PRO A 324 9.38 -12.35 -3.71
N ALA A 325 10.46 -12.76 -3.03
CA ALA A 325 10.98 -14.13 -3.12
C ALA A 325 10.01 -15.18 -2.55
N THR A 326 9.18 -14.79 -1.58
CA THR A 326 8.08 -15.58 -1.01
C THR A 326 6.74 -14.92 -1.32
N GLY A 327 6.64 -14.23 -2.45
CA GLY A 327 5.53 -13.34 -2.78
C GLY A 327 4.22 -14.07 -3.01
N VAL A 328 3.15 -13.29 -3.14
CA VAL A 328 1.78 -13.77 -3.32
C VAL A 328 1.37 -13.82 -4.79
N SER A 329 0.47 -14.74 -5.13
CA SER A 329 -0.17 -14.75 -6.44
C SER A 329 -1.26 -13.70 -6.55
N VAL A 330 -1.23 -12.89 -7.61
CA VAL A 330 -2.26 -11.91 -7.98
C VAL A 330 -2.55 -12.06 -9.46
N TYR A 331 -3.79 -11.79 -9.86
CA TYR A 331 -4.18 -11.78 -11.26
C TYR A 331 -4.31 -10.35 -11.77
N ASP A 332 -3.57 -9.97 -12.80
CA ASP A 332 -3.74 -8.69 -13.50
C ASP A 332 -3.64 -8.91 -15.01
N SER A 333 -4.74 -8.69 -15.72
CA SER A 333 -4.80 -8.90 -17.17
C SER A 333 -4.21 -7.74 -17.96
N THR A 334 -4.00 -6.56 -17.33
CA THR A 334 -3.42 -5.37 -17.96
C THR A 334 -1.91 -5.57 -18.14
N PRO A 335 -1.38 -5.55 -19.38
CA PRO A 335 0.06 -5.70 -19.60
C PRO A 335 0.86 -4.50 -19.09
N ALA A 336 1.78 -4.74 -18.17
CA ALA A 336 2.70 -3.72 -17.64
C ALA A 336 4.07 -4.36 -17.33
N GLN A 337 5.16 -3.60 -17.54
CA GLN A 337 6.56 -4.05 -17.37
C GLN A 337 6.88 -5.44 -17.98
N GLY A 338 6.17 -5.81 -19.05
CA GLY A 338 6.33 -7.08 -19.75
C GLY A 338 5.76 -8.31 -19.03
N VAL A 339 4.83 -8.11 -18.08
CA VAL A 339 4.08 -9.16 -17.37
C VAL A 339 2.56 -8.93 -17.46
N SER A 340 1.77 -10.01 -17.38
CA SER A 340 0.29 -10.01 -17.20
C SER A 340 -0.20 -11.43 -16.87
N GLY A 341 -1.47 -11.58 -16.52
CA GLY A 341 -2.08 -12.83 -16.06
C GLY A 341 -1.78 -13.05 -14.57
N TRP A 342 -1.31 -14.25 -14.21
CA TRP A 342 -0.84 -14.51 -12.86
C TRP A 342 0.57 -13.95 -12.66
N ILE A 343 0.73 -13.09 -11.67
CA ILE A 343 1.99 -12.41 -11.33
C ILE A 343 2.26 -12.67 -9.84
N VAL A 344 3.55 -12.78 -9.49
CA VAL A 344 3.99 -12.87 -8.10
C VAL A 344 4.38 -11.49 -7.61
N PHE A 345 3.70 -11.01 -6.58
CA PHE A 345 3.97 -9.72 -5.97
C PHE A 345 4.55 -9.86 -4.56
N GLY A 346 5.42 -8.91 -4.22
CA GLY A 346 5.85 -8.61 -2.86
C GLY A 346 5.67 -7.11 -2.59
N GLY A 347 6.35 -6.62 -1.57
CA GLY A 347 6.20 -5.29 -1.01
C GLY A 347 5.23 -5.24 0.17
N THR A 348 5.32 -4.18 0.95
CA THR A 348 4.40 -3.88 2.06
C THR A 348 2.99 -3.55 1.58
N SER A 349 2.81 -3.32 0.28
CA SER A 349 1.53 -3.37 -0.41
C SER A 349 0.85 -4.73 -0.38
N VAL A 350 1.58 -5.84 -0.23
CA VAL A 350 0.97 -7.16 -0.02
C VAL A 350 0.48 -7.28 1.42
N SER A 351 1.31 -6.86 2.38
CA SER A 351 1.00 -7.04 3.81
C SER A 351 -0.16 -6.14 4.28
N THR A 352 -0.26 -4.91 3.78
CA THR A 352 -1.29 -3.94 4.17
C THR A 352 -2.74 -4.43 3.99
N PRO A 353 -3.18 -4.88 2.79
CA PRO A 353 -4.53 -5.40 2.57
C PRO A 353 -4.75 -6.74 3.30
N ILE A 354 -3.71 -7.55 3.52
CA ILE A 354 -3.79 -8.76 4.34
C ILE A 354 -4.20 -8.40 5.78
N ILE A 355 -3.47 -7.46 6.40
CA ILE A 355 -3.76 -7.03 7.77
C ILE A 355 -5.13 -6.33 7.85
N ALA A 356 -5.50 -5.51 6.87
CA ALA A 356 -6.81 -4.87 6.83
C ALA A 356 -7.95 -5.89 6.75
N GLY A 357 -7.79 -6.95 5.94
CA GLY A 357 -8.74 -8.05 5.85
C GLY A 357 -8.84 -8.84 7.16
N ILE A 358 -7.72 -9.19 7.79
CA ILE A 358 -7.71 -9.88 9.09
C ILE A 358 -8.42 -9.04 10.17
N ALA A 359 -8.15 -7.73 10.21
CA ALA A 359 -8.84 -6.81 11.11
C ALA A 359 -10.36 -6.76 10.84
N ASN A 360 -10.79 -6.86 9.58
CA ASN A 360 -12.21 -6.94 9.24
C ASN A 360 -12.84 -8.24 9.75
N VAL A 361 -12.15 -9.38 9.61
CA VAL A 361 -12.60 -10.67 10.13
C VAL A 361 -12.79 -10.64 11.65
N ALA A 362 -11.92 -9.95 12.38
CA ALA A 362 -12.05 -9.75 13.83
C ALA A 362 -13.19 -8.79 14.24
N GLY A 363 -13.82 -8.11 13.28
CA GLY A 363 -14.92 -7.17 13.50
C GLY A 363 -14.51 -5.70 13.55
N GLY A 364 -13.20 -5.41 13.50
CA GLY A 364 -12.62 -4.06 13.57
C GLY A 364 -12.65 -3.44 14.97
N ARG A 365 -12.08 -2.22 15.07
CA ARG A 365 -11.99 -1.45 16.32
C ARG A 365 -12.60 -0.06 16.16
N SER A 366 -12.77 0.63 17.28
CA SER A 366 -13.36 1.98 17.31
C SER A 366 -12.51 3.04 16.60
N SER A 367 -11.21 2.80 16.42
CA SER A 367 -10.27 3.66 15.69
C SER A 367 -8.93 2.94 15.49
N SER A 368 -8.05 3.47 14.64
CA SER A 368 -6.68 2.96 14.49
C SER A 368 -5.86 3.04 15.77
N GLN A 369 -6.03 4.09 16.58
CA GLN A 369 -5.36 4.17 17.89
C GLN A 369 -5.83 3.06 18.84
N ALA A 370 -7.11 2.68 18.78
CA ALA A 370 -7.62 1.56 19.57
C ALA A 370 -7.09 0.21 19.06
N GLN A 371 -6.94 0.03 17.75
CA GLN A 371 -6.27 -1.14 17.17
C GLN A 371 -4.81 -1.23 17.63
N ASN A 372 -4.04 -0.15 17.46
CA ASN A 372 -2.64 -0.10 17.90
C ASN A 372 -2.53 -0.39 19.39
N ALA A 373 -3.37 0.20 20.25
CA ALA A 373 -3.34 -0.08 21.68
C ALA A 373 -3.45 -1.59 22.01
N VAL A 374 -4.20 -2.37 21.23
CA VAL A 374 -4.29 -3.83 21.39
C VAL A 374 -3.01 -4.53 20.94
N PHE A 375 -2.44 -4.13 19.80
CA PHE A 375 -1.16 -4.67 19.32
C PHE A 375 -0.06 -4.46 20.37
N TYR A 376 0.12 -3.23 20.84
CA TYR A 376 1.16 -2.88 21.81
C TYR A 376 0.93 -3.54 23.19
N ALA A 377 -0.32 -3.68 23.63
CA ALA A 377 -0.64 -4.42 24.87
C ALA A 377 -0.39 -5.94 24.74
N GLY A 378 -0.39 -6.47 23.51
CA GLY A 378 -0.18 -7.88 23.22
C GLY A 378 1.27 -8.27 22.89
N ILE A 379 2.24 -7.36 23.01
CA ILE A 379 3.67 -7.69 22.80
C ILE A 379 4.07 -8.87 23.69
N GLY A 380 4.69 -9.89 23.08
CA GLY A 380 5.10 -11.13 23.77
C GLY A 380 3.95 -12.08 24.14
N SER A 381 2.72 -11.78 23.74
CA SER A 381 1.60 -12.73 23.85
C SER A 381 1.61 -13.75 22.72
N GLY A 382 0.81 -14.82 22.85
CA GLY A 382 0.62 -15.81 21.78
C GLY A 382 -0.24 -15.35 20.61
N ASN A 383 -0.66 -14.08 20.58
CA ASN A 383 -1.48 -13.52 19.50
C ASN A 383 -0.66 -13.09 18.27
N PHE A 384 0.66 -13.04 18.40
CA PHE A 384 1.58 -12.69 17.32
C PHE A 384 2.70 -13.72 17.22
N ASN A 385 3.17 -13.96 15.99
CA ASN A 385 4.45 -14.61 15.77
C ASN A 385 5.54 -13.54 15.85
N ASP A 386 6.30 -13.56 16.94
CA ASP A 386 7.42 -12.63 17.16
C ASP A 386 8.56 -12.94 16.18
N ILE A 387 8.96 -11.95 15.39
CA ILE A 387 9.98 -12.11 14.35
C ILE A 387 11.31 -11.64 14.91
N THR A 388 12.14 -12.58 15.34
CA THR A 388 13.36 -12.23 16.09
C THR A 388 14.63 -12.24 15.25
N THR A 389 14.54 -12.41 13.93
CA THR A 389 15.70 -12.52 13.05
C THR A 389 15.50 -11.79 11.72
N GLY A 390 16.62 -11.40 11.11
CA GLY A 390 16.64 -10.56 9.91
C GLY A 390 16.86 -9.09 10.24
N ALA A 391 17.02 -8.29 9.20
CA ALA A 391 17.31 -6.86 9.30
C ALA A 391 16.87 -6.14 8.04
N SER A 392 16.48 -4.87 8.20
CA SER A 392 16.22 -3.95 7.12
C SER A 392 17.14 -2.75 7.27
N GLY A 393 18.16 -2.69 6.41
CA GLY A 393 19.20 -1.66 6.50
C GLY A 393 20.00 -1.78 7.80
N SER A 394 20.01 -0.73 8.62
CA SER A 394 20.66 -0.73 9.93
C SER A 394 19.74 -1.15 11.08
N LEU A 395 18.46 -1.37 10.82
CA LEU A 395 17.48 -1.84 11.81
C LEU A 395 17.49 -3.37 11.82
N SER A 396 17.46 -3.96 13.01
CA SER A 396 17.45 -5.42 13.18
C SER A 396 16.20 -5.85 13.91
N ALA A 397 15.65 -7.00 13.49
CA ALA A 397 14.55 -7.64 14.19
C ALA A 397 15.05 -8.27 15.50
N GLY A 398 14.19 -8.40 16.49
CA GLY A 398 14.57 -8.91 17.80
C GLY A 398 13.35 -9.19 18.69
N PRO A 399 13.56 -9.78 19.89
CA PRO A 399 12.45 -10.18 20.74
C PRO A 399 11.51 -9.01 21.10
N GLY A 400 10.21 -9.24 20.97
CA GLY A 400 9.16 -8.30 21.35
C GLY A 400 8.81 -7.31 20.23
N TYR A 401 8.86 -6.01 20.54
CA TYR A 401 8.66 -4.98 19.52
C TYR A 401 9.99 -4.54 18.94
N ASP A 402 10.07 -4.45 17.61
CA ASP A 402 11.19 -3.85 16.91
C ASP A 402 10.75 -2.92 15.76
N LEU A 403 11.69 -2.12 15.27
CA LEU A 403 11.46 -1.12 14.21
C LEU A 403 11.49 -1.71 12.79
N VAL A 404 11.48 -3.03 12.64
CA VAL A 404 11.49 -3.74 11.36
C VAL A 404 10.16 -4.47 11.14
N THR A 405 9.65 -5.14 12.17
CA THR A 405 8.46 -5.99 12.10
C THR A 405 7.37 -5.65 13.12
N GLY A 406 7.57 -4.62 13.93
CA GLY A 406 6.59 -4.17 14.90
C GLY A 406 6.39 -5.22 15.98
N VAL A 407 5.15 -5.59 16.26
CA VAL A 407 4.82 -6.70 17.19
C VAL A 407 4.96 -8.10 16.58
N GLY A 408 5.42 -8.20 15.33
CA GLY A 408 5.50 -9.44 14.56
C GLY A 408 4.35 -9.62 13.58
N THR A 409 3.98 -10.87 13.28
CA THR A 409 2.89 -11.21 12.35
C THR A 409 1.68 -11.84 13.07
N PRO A 410 0.47 -11.84 12.47
CA PRO A 410 -0.70 -12.41 13.13
C PRO A 410 -0.56 -13.89 13.49
N ASN A 411 -0.98 -14.26 14.70
CA ASN A 411 -1.19 -15.64 15.11
C ASN A 411 -2.63 -15.79 15.65
N GLY A 412 -3.56 -15.93 14.70
CA GLY A 412 -4.99 -15.87 14.93
C GLY A 412 -5.54 -14.45 15.04
N LEU A 413 -6.77 -14.35 15.53
CA LEU A 413 -7.51 -13.08 15.62
C LEU A 413 -7.35 -12.35 16.95
N GLY A 414 -6.63 -12.94 17.93
CA GLY A 414 -6.58 -12.41 19.29
C GLY A 414 -5.94 -11.02 19.42
N GLY A 415 -5.10 -10.64 18.45
CA GLY A 415 -4.49 -9.32 18.36
C GLY A 415 -5.37 -8.26 17.71
N PHE A 416 -6.52 -8.64 17.13
CA PHE A 416 -7.33 -7.76 16.29
C PHE A 416 -8.57 -7.22 16.98
#